data_AF-A0A229P1Q7-F1
#
_entry.id   AF-A0A229P1Q7-F1
#
_cell.length_a   1.000
_cell.length_b   1.000
_cell.length_c   1.000
_cell.angle_alpha   90.00
_cell.angle_beta   90.00
_cell.angle_gamma   90.00
#
_symmetry.space_group_name_H-M   'P 1'
#
loop_
_entity.id
_entity.type
_entity.pdbx_description
1 polymer ?
#
loop_
_entity_poly.entity_id
_entity_poly.type
_entity_poly.pdbx_seq_one_letter_code
_entity_poly.pdbx_strand_id
1 'polypeptide(L)'
;MLKKQVKQTKLTRESVILILFILILLLLKRKRKCCCSVGETTEGFTVFNNTTNLSLVATSYTGDFQSPKPQLNTIAAGDTFNYEVVTEFGSIEDGSAKYNVVNSSNQVVGTLSCTFRNGAGLGAAPTIRFVKSTGPIDTRVSNNRNLIVTNQS
;
A
#
# COMPACT_ATOMS: atom_id res chain seq x y z
N MET A 1 40.17 -8.33 -65.87
CA MET A 1 39.23 -7.31 -65.33
C MET A 1 37.95 -7.35 -66.15
N LEU A 2 36.79 -7.70 -65.58
CA LEU A 2 35.49 -7.13 -65.99
C LEU A 2 34.41 -7.39 -64.93
N LYS A 3 33.55 -6.40 -64.76
CA LYS A 3 32.79 -6.06 -63.54
C LYS A 3 31.58 -6.97 -63.30
N LYS A 4 31.42 -7.43 -62.05
CA LYS A 4 30.20 -8.08 -61.55
C LYS A 4 29.09 -7.02 -61.45
N GLN A 5 28.13 -7.06 -62.37
CA GLN A 5 26.98 -6.15 -62.37
C GLN A 5 26.03 -6.55 -61.23
N VAL A 6 25.93 -5.70 -60.21
CA VAL A 6 24.92 -5.83 -59.15
C VAL A 6 23.59 -5.36 -59.72
N LYS A 7 22.68 -6.30 -59.95
CA LYS A 7 21.35 -6.04 -60.49
C LYS A 7 20.51 -5.33 -59.43
N GLN A 8 20.35 -4.00 -59.55
CA GLN A 8 19.44 -3.25 -58.71
C GLN A 8 17.99 -3.63 -59.04
N THR A 9 17.34 -4.31 -58.11
CA THR A 9 15.92 -4.63 -58.19
C THR A 9 15.13 -3.37 -57.85
N LYS A 10 14.40 -2.82 -58.84
CA LYS A 10 13.48 -1.70 -58.60
C LYS A 10 12.32 -2.20 -57.73
N LEU A 11 12.16 -1.59 -56.55
CA LEU A 11 10.97 -1.81 -55.72
C LEU A 11 9.73 -1.30 -56.47
N THR A 12 8.78 -2.20 -56.74
CA THR A 12 7.47 -1.83 -57.30
C THR A 12 6.60 -1.19 -56.22
N ARG A 13 5.65 -0.34 -56.60
CA ARG A 13 4.74 0.35 -55.65
C ARG A 13 4.03 -0.62 -54.71
N GLU A 14 3.64 -1.79 -55.21
CA GLU A 14 3.02 -2.87 -54.43
C GLU A 14 3.98 -3.43 -53.38
N SER A 15 5.25 -3.62 -53.74
CA SER A 15 6.31 -4.04 -52.81
C SER A 15 6.54 -3.01 -51.71
N VAL A 16 6.47 -1.71 -52.03
CA VAL A 16 6.61 -0.63 -51.05
C VAL A 16 5.43 -0.62 -50.07
N ILE A 17 4.19 -0.79 -50.56
CA ILE A 17 2.99 -0.86 -49.72
C ILE A 17 3.05 -2.06 -48.78
N LEU A 18 3.47 -3.23 -49.29
CA LEU A 18 3.61 -4.43 -48.47
C LEU A 18 4.65 -4.25 -47.35
N ILE A 19 5.81 -3.68 -47.69
CA ILE A 19 6.87 -3.40 -46.71
C ILE A 19 6.36 -2.41 -45.65
N LEU A 20 5.65 -1.35 -46.06
CA LEU A 20 5.08 -0.37 -45.14
C LEU A 20 4.02 -1.00 -44.23
N PHE A 21 3.16 -1.86 -44.77
CA PHE A 21 2.13 -2.56 -44.01
C PHE A 21 2.73 -3.49 -42.95
N ILE A 22 3.77 -4.26 -43.32
CA ILE A 22 4.51 -5.10 -42.37
C ILE A 22 5.20 -4.24 -41.31
N LEU A 23 5.81 -3.10 -41.69
CA LEU A 23 6.45 -2.18 -40.75
C LEU A 23 5.43 -1.62 -39.74
N ILE A 24 4.24 -1.22 -40.20
CA ILE A 24 3.15 -0.74 -39.35
C ILE A 24 2.67 -1.84 -38.40
N LEU A 25 2.53 -3.08 -38.88
CA LEU A 25 2.16 -4.21 -38.01
C LEU A 25 3.22 -4.48 -36.93
N LEU A 26 4.51 -4.34 -37.24
CA LEU A 26 5.60 -4.48 -36.26
C LEU A 26 5.59 -3.34 -35.23
N LEU A 27 5.25 -2.11 -35.63
CA LEU A 27 5.11 -0.98 -34.71
C LEU A 27 3.87 -1.11 -33.82
N LEU A 28 2.75 -1.63 -34.34
CA LEU A 28 1.52 -1.87 -33.57
C LEU A 28 1.66 -3.02 -32.56
N LYS A 29 2.47 -4.05 -32.86
CA LYS A 29 2.78 -5.13 -31.90
C LYS A 29 3.69 -4.68 -30.76
N ARG A 30 4.29 -3.49 -30.86
CA ARG A 30 5.10 -2.88 -29.81
C ARG A 30 4.24 -2.13 -28.78
N LYS A 31 3.10 -2.72 -28.38
CA LYS A 31 2.47 -2.32 -27.11
C LYS A 31 3.45 -2.69 -26.01
N ARG A 32 4.14 -1.67 -25.49
CA ARG A 32 4.96 -1.77 -24.28
C ARG A 32 4.09 -2.49 -23.25
N LYS A 33 4.52 -3.68 -22.82
CA LYS A 33 4.08 -4.22 -21.54
C LYS A 33 4.56 -3.20 -20.51
N CYS A 34 3.72 -2.24 -20.16
CA CYS A 34 3.89 -1.55 -18.91
C CYS A 34 3.86 -2.64 -17.86
N CYS A 35 4.99 -2.90 -17.20
CA CYS A 35 5.03 -3.63 -15.94
C CYS A 35 4.37 -2.75 -14.87
N CYS A 36 3.11 -2.37 -15.06
CA CYS A 36 2.25 -2.11 -13.93
C CYS A 36 2.04 -3.50 -13.34
N SER A 37 2.90 -3.89 -12.40
CA SER A 37 2.49 -4.83 -11.38
C SER A 37 1.08 -4.39 -10.97
N VAL A 38 0.08 -5.23 -11.19
CA VAL A 38 -1.24 -5.00 -10.62
C VAL A 38 -0.98 -4.92 -9.12
N GLY A 39 -0.93 -3.69 -8.59
CA GLY A 39 -0.68 -3.49 -7.17
C GLY A 39 -1.76 -4.22 -6.40
N GLU A 40 -1.42 -4.74 -5.22
CA GLU A 40 -2.43 -5.18 -4.27
C GLU A 40 -3.43 -4.01 -4.11
N THR A 41 -4.72 -4.28 -4.29
CA THR A 41 -5.73 -3.29 -3.93
C THR A 41 -5.73 -3.23 -2.41
N THR A 42 -5.72 -2.04 -1.83
CA THR A 42 -5.66 -1.87 -0.37
C THR A 42 -6.65 -0.83 0.11
N GLU A 43 -6.90 -0.83 1.41
CA GLU A 43 -7.60 0.24 2.10
C GLU A 43 -6.73 0.84 3.21
N GLY A 44 -6.71 2.17 3.24
CA GLY A 44 -5.89 2.96 4.17
C GLY A 44 -6.57 3.20 5.52
N PHE A 45 -5.77 3.09 6.58
CA PHE A 45 -6.11 3.40 7.97
C PHE A 45 -5.04 4.28 8.59
N THR A 46 -5.42 5.16 9.52
CA THR A 46 -4.47 6.06 10.19
C THR A 46 -4.52 5.88 11.70
N VAL A 47 -3.35 5.83 12.33
CA VAL A 47 -3.20 6.00 13.79
C VAL A 47 -2.59 7.37 14.04
N PHE A 48 -3.32 8.22 14.76
CA PHE A 48 -2.88 9.55 15.16
C PHE A 48 -2.60 9.57 16.66
N ASN A 49 -1.35 9.83 17.03
CA ASN A 49 -0.97 10.01 18.41
C ASN A 49 -1.13 11.49 18.81
N ASN A 50 -2.31 11.86 19.27
CA ASN A 50 -2.63 13.21 19.78
C ASN A 50 -2.35 13.35 21.28
N THR A 51 -1.35 12.64 21.80
CA THR A 51 -0.85 12.86 23.16
C THR A 51 0.15 14.00 23.17
N THR A 52 0.51 14.49 24.36
CA THR A 52 1.45 15.60 24.54
C THR A 52 2.90 15.14 24.73
N ASN A 53 3.11 14.02 25.41
CA ASN A 53 4.43 13.56 25.86
C ASN A 53 4.61 12.04 25.81
N LEU A 54 3.72 11.32 25.12
CA LEU A 54 3.77 9.87 24.99
C LEU A 54 4.05 9.49 23.55
N SER A 55 4.83 8.43 23.36
CA SER A 55 5.12 7.84 22.06
C SER A 55 4.55 6.45 21.99
N LEU A 56 4.07 6.05 20.82
CA LEU A 56 3.61 4.69 20.55
C LEU A 56 4.73 3.94 19.84
N VAL A 57 5.38 3.02 20.55
CA VAL A 57 6.48 2.20 20.01
C VAL A 57 5.91 0.86 19.57
N ALA A 58 5.90 0.59 18.27
CA ALA A 58 5.35 -0.64 17.73
C ALA A 58 6.15 -1.87 18.15
N THR A 59 5.45 -2.87 18.67
CA THR A 59 6.05 -4.14 19.11
C THR A 59 5.82 -5.25 18.10
N SER A 60 4.71 -5.22 17.36
CA SER A 60 4.40 -6.24 16.35
C SER A 60 3.32 -5.78 15.37
N TYR A 61 3.50 -6.16 14.10
CA TYR A 61 2.46 -6.13 13.07
C TYR A 61 2.22 -7.54 12.53
N THR A 62 0.95 -7.93 12.44
CA THR A 62 0.53 -9.27 12.01
C THR A 62 -0.69 -9.19 11.10
N GLY A 63 -0.96 -10.25 10.33
CA GLY A 63 -2.07 -10.29 9.38
C GLY A 63 -1.75 -9.66 8.02
N ASP A 64 -2.80 -9.14 7.39
CA ASP A 64 -2.92 -8.93 5.94
C ASP A 64 -2.59 -7.50 5.51
N PHE A 65 -1.51 -6.96 6.08
CA PHE A 65 -0.97 -5.69 5.61
C PHE A 65 -0.39 -5.81 4.19
N GLN A 66 -0.45 -4.73 3.43
CA GLN A 66 0.17 -4.61 2.11
C GLN A 66 1.63 -5.07 2.13
N SER A 67 2.05 -5.74 1.06
CA SER A 67 3.43 -6.15 0.84
C SER A 67 4.27 -5.00 0.22
N PRO A 68 5.48 -4.71 0.73
CA PRO A 68 6.10 -5.33 1.90
C PRO A 68 5.44 -4.87 3.21
N LYS A 69 5.36 -5.78 4.19
CA LYS A 69 4.77 -5.46 5.50
C LYS A 69 5.41 -4.19 6.12
N PRO A 70 4.62 -3.37 6.83
CA PRO A 70 5.14 -2.17 7.48
C PRO A 70 6.26 -2.53 8.45
N GLN A 71 7.32 -1.72 8.47
CA GLN A 71 8.39 -1.86 9.44
C GLN A 71 7.92 -1.34 10.80
N LEU A 72 8.38 -1.96 11.89
CA LEU A 72 8.12 -1.46 13.24
C LEU A 72 8.64 -0.02 13.35
N ASN A 73 7.79 0.86 13.85
CA ASN A 73 8.05 2.29 13.93
C ASN A 73 7.63 2.85 15.30
N THR A 74 8.03 4.09 15.54
CA THR A 74 7.56 4.89 16.67
C THR A 74 6.68 6.01 16.13
N ILE A 75 5.49 6.18 16.71
CA ILE A 75 4.60 7.31 16.43
C ILE A 75 4.77 8.30 17.59
N ALA A 76 5.51 9.39 17.38
CA ALA A 76 5.74 10.39 18.42
C ALA A 76 4.46 11.17 18.75
N ALA A 77 4.48 11.93 19.84
CA ALA A 77 3.40 12.85 20.19
C ALA A 77 3.18 13.86 19.05
N GLY A 78 1.95 13.99 18.59
CA GLY A 78 1.56 14.83 17.46
C GLY A 78 1.70 14.18 16.07
N ASP A 79 2.26 12.97 15.97
CA ASP A 79 2.51 12.31 14.69
C ASP A 79 1.42 11.30 14.30
N THR A 80 1.42 10.95 13.01
CA THR A 80 0.53 9.96 12.41
C THR A 80 1.31 8.84 11.74
N PHE A 81 0.71 7.66 11.66
CA PHE A 81 1.20 6.58 10.82
C PHE A 81 0.04 5.93 10.06
N ASN A 82 0.30 5.63 8.79
CA ASN A 82 -0.69 5.05 7.88
C ASN A 82 -0.43 3.57 7.65
N TYR A 83 -1.49 2.79 7.67
CA TYR A 83 -1.50 1.36 7.39
C TYR A 83 -2.34 1.11 6.15
N GLU A 84 -1.89 0.16 5.34
CA GLU A 84 -2.63 -0.34 4.19
C GLU A 84 -2.92 -1.82 4.44
N VAL A 85 -4.20 -2.21 4.43
CA VAL A 85 -4.64 -3.61 4.53
C VAL A 85 -5.12 -4.05 3.16
N VAL A 86 -4.72 -5.25 2.74
CA VAL A 86 -5.06 -5.81 1.43
C VAL A 86 -6.57 -5.93 1.28
N THR A 87 -7.03 -5.79 0.05
CA THR A 87 -8.41 -5.93 -0.39
C THR A 87 -8.50 -7.17 -1.27
N GLU A 88 -9.14 -8.22 -0.77
CA GLU A 88 -9.48 -9.41 -1.56
C GLU A 88 -10.99 -9.55 -1.70
N PHE A 89 -11.46 -9.71 -2.94
CA PHE A 89 -12.90 -9.75 -3.24
C PHE A 89 -13.55 -10.99 -2.62
N GLY A 90 -14.55 -10.78 -1.77
CA GLY A 90 -15.29 -11.87 -1.13
C GLY A 90 -14.62 -12.42 0.12
N SER A 91 -13.53 -11.80 0.58
CA SER A 91 -12.81 -12.14 1.80
C SER A 91 -12.81 -10.98 2.79
N ILE A 92 -12.44 -11.28 4.03
CA ILE A 92 -12.21 -10.29 5.08
C ILE A 92 -10.76 -10.39 5.48
N GLU A 93 -10.04 -9.28 5.33
CA GLU A 93 -8.63 -9.15 5.64
C GLU A 93 -8.47 -8.35 6.94
N ASP A 94 -7.56 -8.79 7.82
CA ASP A 94 -7.32 -8.14 9.11
C ASP A 94 -5.82 -7.87 9.30
N GLY A 95 -5.45 -6.60 9.42
CA GLY A 95 -4.13 -6.18 9.90
C GLY A 95 -4.19 -5.85 11.39
N SER A 96 -3.33 -6.44 12.22
CA SER A 96 -3.29 -6.16 13.66
C SER A 96 -1.98 -5.52 14.09
N ALA A 97 -2.08 -4.45 14.86
CA ALA A 97 -0.95 -3.68 15.40
C ALA A 97 -0.94 -3.65 16.92
N LYS A 98 0.26 -3.75 17.51
CA LYS A 98 0.49 -3.63 18.95
C LYS A 98 1.62 -2.65 19.23
N TYR A 99 1.47 -1.86 20.29
CA TYR A 99 2.40 -0.84 20.71
C TYR A 99 2.59 -0.85 22.22
N ASN A 100 3.80 -0.48 22.63
CA ASN A 100 4.05 0.05 23.97
C ASN A 100 3.82 1.56 23.96
N VAL A 101 3.17 2.06 25.00
CA VAL A 101 3.06 3.50 25.26
C VAL A 101 4.23 3.90 26.14
N VAL A 102 5.04 4.83 25.66
CA VAL A 102 6.33 5.17 26.27
C VAL A 102 6.37 6.66 26.61
N ASN A 103 6.86 7.00 27.80
CA ASN A 103 7.04 8.41 28.22
C ASN A 103 8.35 9.02 27.71
N SER A 104 8.58 10.30 27.99
CA SER A 104 9.80 11.02 27.60
C SER A 104 11.10 10.44 28.18
N SER A 105 11.02 9.62 29.23
CA SER A 105 12.15 8.90 29.83
C SER A 105 12.34 7.49 29.26
N ASN A 106 11.69 7.17 28.13
CA ASN A 106 11.71 5.85 27.50
C ASN A 106 11.16 4.70 28.36
N GLN A 107 10.33 5.00 29.36
CA GLN A 107 9.68 3.98 30.20
C GLN A 107 8.32 3.59 29.61
N VAL A 108 8.05 2.29 29.58
CA VAL A 108 6.73 1.77 29.20
C VAL A 108 5.72 2.07 30.30
N VAL A 109 4.72 2.89 29.99
CA VAL A 109 3.66 3.32 30.92
C VAL A 109 2.29 2.75 30.55
N GLY A 110 2.21 2.01 29.44
CA GLY A 110 0.96 1.45 28.94
C GLY A 110 1.15 0.64 27.67
N THR A 111 0.04 0.16 27.11
CA THR A 111 0.00 -0.59 25.85
C THR A 111 -1.18 -0.17 25.00
N LEU A 112 -1.08 -0.38 23.70
CA LEU A 112 -2.16 -0.18 22.75
C LEU A 112 -2.18 -1.33 21.75
N SER A 113 -3.37 -1.84 21.43
CA SER A 113 -3.57 -2.77 20.33
C SER A 113 -4.84 -2.45 19.56
N CYS A 114 -4.83 -2.70 18.25
CA CYS A 114 -5.99 -2.52 17.38
C CYS A 114 -5.92 -3.45 16.16
N THR A 115 -7.08 -3.67 15.54
CA THR A 115 -7.21 -4.42 14.29
C THR A 115 -7.87 -3.54 13.23
N PHE A 116 -7.22 -3.44 12.07
CA PHE A 116 -7.69 -2.81 10.86
C PHE A 116 -8.37 -3.88 10.00
N ARG A 117 -9.68 -3.76 9.80
CA ARG A 117 -10.47 -4.72 9.03
C ARG A 117 -10.85 -4.15 7.68
N ASN A 118 -10.58 -4.91 6.63
CA ASN A 118 -11.06 -4.66 5.27
C ASN A 118 -11.92 -5.82 4.78
N GLY A 119 -13.02 -5.55 4.06
CA GLY A 119 -14.00 -6.57 3.66
C GLY A 119 -14.69 -6.25 2.35
N ALA A 120 -13.93 -5.81 1.35
CA ALA A 120 -14.50 -5.42 0.06
C ALA A 120 -15.26 -6.59 -0.61
N GLY A 121 -16.42 -6.28 -1.17
CA GLY A 121 -17.28 -7.26 -1.84
C GLY A 121 -18.27 -7.98 -0.93
N LEU A 122 -18.14 -7.89 0.41
CA LEU A 122 -19.08 -8.49 1.36
C LEU A 122 -20.04 -7.47 2.02
N GLY A 123 -20.07 -6.23 1.53
CA GLY A 123 -20.83 -5.14 2.16
C GLY A 123 -20.26 -4.66 3.49
N ALA A 124 -19.10 -5.18 3.91
CA ALA A 124 -18.41 -4.75 5.12
C ALA A 124 -17.54 -3.52 4.80
N ALA A 125 -17.92 -2.37 5.36
CA ALA A 125 -17.10 -1.16 5.26
C ALA A 125 -15.78 -1.34 6.05
N PRO A 126 -14.66 -0.80 5.54
CA PRO A 126 -13.40 -0.79 6.27
C PRO A 126 -13.55 -0.16 7.65
N THR A 127 -13.00 -0.81 8.69
CA THR A 127 -13.17 -0.38 10.08
C THR A 127 -12.01 -0.74 11.00
N ILE A 128 -11.74 0.13 11.98
CA ILE A 128 -10.85 -0.16 13.11
C ILE A 128 -11.67 -0.75 14.26
N ARG A 129 -11.24 -1.90 14.75
CA ARG A 129 -11.92 -2.66 15.81
C ARG A 129 -10.94 -3.27 16.79
N PHE A 130 -11.50 -3.86 17.86
CA PHE A 130 -10.75 -4.52 18.93
C PHE A 130 -9.67 -3.62 19.54
N VAL A 131 -9.94 -2.31 19.62
CA VAL A 131 -9.05 -1.36 20.24
C VAL A 131 -9.00 -1.63 21.73
N LYS A 132 -7.80 -1.89 22.25
CA LYS A 132 -7.55 -2.05 23.69
C LYS A 132 -6.35 -1.20 24.06
N SER A 133 -6.49 -0.38 25.09
CA SER A 133 -5.42 0.42 25.67
C SER A 133 -5.30 0.20 27.17
N THR A 134 -4.10 0.42 27.69
CA THR A 134 -3.79 0.52 29.13
C THR A 134 -2.86 1.69 29.37
N GLY A 135 -2.79 2.16 30.62
CA GLY A 135 -1.96 3.30 30.99
C GLY A 135 -2.67 4.65 30.76
N PRO A 136 -1.92 5.75 30.73
CA PRO A 136 -2.47 7.11 30.75
C PRO A 136 -2.92 7.62 29.37
N ILE A 137 -3.63 6.77 28.61
CA ILE A 137 -4.14 7.09 27.28
C ILE A 137 -5.60 6.68 27.08
N ASP A 138 -6.33 7.50 26.34
CA ASP A 138 -7.64 7.19 25.80
C ASP A 138 -7.57 6.99 24.29
N THR A 139 -8.54 6.26 23.74
CA THR A 139 -8.61 5.96 22.31
C THR A 139 -10.00 6.21 21.74
N ARG A 140 -10.06 6.80 20.54
CA ARG A 140 -11.30 7.02 19.80
C ARG A 140 -11.14 6.66 18.34
N VAL A 141 -12.05 5.84 17.81
CA VAL A 141 -12.15 5.61 16.36
C VAL A 141 -13.03 6.69 15.72
N SER A 142 -12.53 7.31 14.66
CA SER A 142 -13.20 8.35 13.88
C SER A 142 -13.33 7.92 12.42
N ASN A 143 -14.52 8.11 11.83
CA ASN A 143 -14.85 7.74 10.45
C ASN A 143 -14.47 6.29 10.08
N ASN A 144 -14.51 5.38 11.06
CA ASN A 144 -14.09 3.98 10.98
C ASN A 144 -12.63 3.72 10.59
N ARG A 145 -11.86 4.73 10.14
CA ARG A 145 -10.51 4.53 9.58
C ARG A 145 -9.40 5.22 10.36
N ASN A 146 -9.74 6.10 11.30
CA ASN A 146 -8.77 6.89 12.05
C ASN A 146 -8.84 6.52 13.53
N LEU A 147 -7.76 5.97 14.08
CA LEU A 147 -7.60 5.77 15.52
C LEU A 147 -6.88 6.99 16.10
N ILE A 148 -7.58 7.74 16.94
CA ILE A 148 -7.04 8.90 17.64
C ILE A 148 -6.69 8.46 19.06
N VAL A 149 -5.44 8.66 19.47
CA VAL A 149 -4.94 8.39 20.81
C VAL A 149 -4.72 9.71 21.53
N THR A 150 -5.25 9.88 22.73
CA THR A 150 -5.10 11.11 23.54
C THR A 150 -4.61 10.78 24.94
N ASN A 151 -4.10 11.76 25.68
CA ASN A 151 -3.87 11.58 27.11
C ASN A 151 -5.21 11.30 27.81
N GLN A 152 -5.20 10.41 28.81
CA GLN A 152 -6.34 10.23 29.69
C GLN A 152 -6.50 11.48 30.56
N SER A 153 -7.70 12.06 30.54
CA SER A 153 -8.09 13.21 31.38
C SER A 153 -8.39 12.82 32.83
#